data_AF-A0A1B0DJ34-F1
#
_entry.id   AF-A0A1B0DJ34-F1
#
_cell.length_a   1.000
_cell.length_b   1.000
_cell.length_c   1.000
_cell.angle_alpha   90.00
_cell.angle_beta   90.00
_cell.angle_gamma   90.00
#
_symmetry.space_group_name_H-M   'P 1'
#
loop_
_entity.id
_entity.type
_entity.pdbx_description
1 polymer ?
#
loop_
_entity_poly.entity_id
_entity_poly.type
_entity_poly.pdbx_seq_one_letter_code
_entity_poly.pdbx_strand_id
1 'polypeptide(L)'
;MVLNRKKLKELLAAENTFVSNLLLLCDVPDPDNTEEDVLDTPGDPKKLKKFKLMLKKSPAELKAAAEATSSSTEFTKNRKTKNPKQKKDKALKKEKKQKNKKSKIPSAVPEKITVKQEVKTEVKEEKGTEGPKFNQGEKIIFNKIDFSSAKKTKGGIRNPEKALEKLNETKTKIRKMMEAGETDKALTVKSDLAWKKAFDKNEGRKVKDNKFVLKKSIDRRDAQKKKSSRQWQERKKKVQEKIEARAKQVEENKKKKSQDKLKKKVKRLAKRGKIVNV
;
A
#
# COMPACT_ATOMS: atom_id res chain seq x y z
N MET A 1 32.69 48.66 -38.37
CA MET A 1 31.41 48.57 -37.63
C MET A 1 31.69 48.54 -36.13
N VAL A 2 31.42 49.63 -35.41
CA VAL A 2 31.61 49.68 -33.97
C VAL A 2 30.41 48.97 -33.32
N LEU A 3 30.61 47.74 -32.82
CA LEU A 3 29.57 47.03 -32.10
C LEU A 3 29.16 47.83 -30.86
N ASN A 4 27.88 48.20 -30.78
CA ASN A 4 27.34 48.90 -29.63
C ASN A 4 27.42 47.98 -28.40
N ARG A 5 28.26 48.32 -27.42
CA ARG A 5 28.51 47.52 -26.20
C ARG A 5 27.22 47.15 -25.47
N LYS A 6 26.18 47.99 -25.51
CA LYS A 6 24.90 47.69 -24.87
C LYS A 6 24.18 46.53 -25.57
N LYS A 7 24.09 46.57 -26.90
CA LYS A 7 23.50 45.49 -27.71
C LYS A 7 24.25 44.17 -27.55
N LEU A 8 25.59 44.22 -27.49
CA LEU A 8 26.40 43.03 -27.27
C LEU A 8 26.15 42.39 -25.89
N LYS A 9 26.00 43.20 -24.84
CA LYS A 9 25.68 42.72 -23.49
C LYS A 9 24.29 42.09 -23.43
N GLU A 10 23.30 42.68 -24.09
CA GLU A 10 21.94 42.12 -24.17
C GLU A 10 21.94 40.77 -24.90
N LEU A 11 22.68 40.66 -26.00
CA LEU A 11 22.78 39.41 -26.76
C LEU A 11 23.48 38.32 -25.95
N LEU A 12 24.58 38.65 -25.28
CA LEU A 12 25.27 37.71 -24.38
C LEU A 12 24.41 37.28 -23.19
N ALA A 13 23.61 38.19 -22.62
CA ALA A 13 22.69 37.85 -21.54
C ALA A 13 21.59 36.90 -22.03
N ALA A 14 21.02 37.15 -23.22
CA ALA A 14 20.03 36.29 -23.84
C ALA A 14 20.58 34.88 -24.11
N GLU A 15 21.75 34.78 -24.75
CA GLU A 15 22.45 33.51 -25.00
C GLU A 15 22.75 32.76 -23.71
N ASN A 16 23.25 33.43 -22.67
CA ASN A 16 23.56 32.80 -21.39
C ASN A 16 22.29 32.23 -20.72
N THR A 17 21.15 32.95 -20.79
CA THR A 17 19.87 32.43 -20.29
C THR A 17 19.37 31.24 -21.11
N PHE A 18 19.57 31.25 -22.42
CA PHE A 18 19.20 30.15 -23.31
C PHE A 18 20.02 28.89 -23.02
N VAL A 19 21.35 29.03 -22.93
CA VAL A 19 22.29 27.93 -22.62
C VAL A 19 22.01 27.38 -21.22
N SER A 20 21.78 28.22 -20.21
CA SER A 20 21.42 27.77 -18.86
C SER A 20 20.13 26.96 -18.85
N ASN A 21 19.11 27.39 -19.60
CA ASN A 21 17.86 26.64 -19.73
C ASN A 21 18.04 25.32 -20.50
N LEU A 22 18.95 25.28 -21.47
CA LEU A 22 19.30 24.07 -22.20
C LEU A 22 20.06 23.07 -21.33
N LEU A 23 21.00 23.54 -20.50
CA LEU A 23 21.71 22.72 -19.53
C LEU A 23 20.78 22.16 -18.44
N LEU A 24 19.73 22.91 -18.05
CA LEU A 24 18.69 22.39 -17.16
C LEU A 24 17.76 21.35 -17.81
N LEU A 25 17.73 21.30 -19.15
CA LEU A 25 16.95 20.33 -19.93
C LEU A 25 17.75 19.06 -20.25
N CYS A 26 19.05 19.22 -20.47
CA CYS A 26 20.00 18.12 -20.57
C CYS A 26 20.32 17.65 -19.15
N ASP A 27 19.64 16.59 -18.68
CA ASP A 27 20.06 15.83 -17.50
C ASP A 27 21.43 15.18 -17.79
N VAL A 28 22.49 15.98 -17.83
CA VAL A 28 23.88 15.51 -17.82
C VAL A 28 24.12 15.01 -16.40
N PRO A 29 24.35 13.71 -16.19
CA PRO A 29 24.64 13.21 -14.86
C PRO A 29 25.97 13.80 -14.42
N ASP A 30 25.95 14.72 -13.46
CA ASP A 30 27.18 15.14 -12.77
C ASP A 30 27.79 13.87 -12.13
N PRO A 31 29.03 13.47 -12.49
CA PRO A 31 29.65 12.28 -11.93
C PRO A 31 29.89 12.41 -10.41
N ASP A 32 29.94 13.63 -9.90
CA ASP A 32 30.11 13.94 -8.47
C ASP A 32 28.78 14.07 -7.71
N ASN A 33 27.64 14.13 -8.40
CA ASN A 33 26.33 14.29 -7.80
C ASN A 33 25.46 13.05 -8.04
N THR A 34 25.98 11.89 -7.62
CA THR A 34 25.20 10.66 -7.47
C THR A 34 23.97 10.87 -6.57
N GLU A 35 22.82 11.15 -7.19
CA GLU A 35 21.42 10.79 -6.89
C GLU A 35 20.91 10.60 -5.44
N GLU A 36 21.61 10.99 -4.38
CA GLU A 36 21.12 10.85 -3.00
C GLU A 36 20.76 12.17 -2.29
N ASP A 37 21.20 13.35 -2.75
CA ASP A 37 21.03 14.61 -1.98
C ASP A 37 20.23 15.75 -2.67
N VAL A 38 19.73 15.61 -3.91
CA VAL A 38 19.00 16.69 -4.59
C VAL A 38 17.50 16.79 -4.21
N LEU A 39 16.95 15.86 -3.43
CA LEU A 39 15.52 15.85 -3.05
C LEU A 39 15.21 16.37 -1.64
N ASP A 40 16.16 17.03 -0.97
CA ASP A 40 15.87 17.80 0.25
C ASP A 40 15.74 19.32 0.00
N THR A 41 15.63 19.77 -1.27
CA THR A 41 15.03 21.08 -1.53
C THR A 41 13.50 20.95 -1.48
N PRO A 42 12.76 21.81 -0.75
CA PRO A 42 11.30 21.80 -0.73
C PRO A 42 10.77 22.40 -2.05
N GLY A 43 11.00 21.69 -3.14
CA GLY A 43 10.45 22.00 -4.46
C GLY A 43 9.02 21.50 -4.56
N ASP A 44 8.05 22.39 -4.34
CA ASP A 44 6.63 22.11 -4.51
C ASP A 44 6.36 21.36 -5.84
N PRO A 45 5.78 20.14 -5.84
CA PRO A 45 5.49 19.37 -7.07
C PRO A 45 4.47 20.07 -7.98
N LYS A 46 3.86 21.17 -7.51
CA LYS A 46 3.00 22.07 -8.28
C LYS A 46 3.80 23.01 -9.20
N LYS A 47 5.01 23.42 -8.81
CA LYS A 47 5.87 24.30 -9.62
C LYS A 47 6.40 23.59 -10.86
N LEU A 48 6.80 22.33 -10.73
CA LEU A 48 7.28 21.50 -11.84
C LEU A 48 6.20 21.26 -12.91
N LYS A 49 4.94 21.04 -12.49
CA LYS A 49 3.79 20.92 -13.39
C LYS A 49 3.42 22.25 -14.06
N LYS A 50 3.56 23.38 -13.35
CA LYS A 50 3.31 24.72 -13.89
C LYS A 50 4.36 25.09 -14.95
N PHE A 51 5.62 24.71 -14.73
CA PHE A 51 6.71 24.92 -15.69
C PHE A 51 6.49 24.12 -16.99
N LYS A 52 6.16 22.82 -16.86
CA LYS A 52 5.86 21.95 -18.01
C LYS A 52 4.61 22.36 -18.81
N LEU A 53 3.70 23.13 -18.20
CA LEU A 53 2.52 23.70 -18.86
C LEU A 53 2.82 25.05 -19.53
N MET A 54 3.76 25.84 -19.00
CA MET A 54 4.21 27.09 -19.62
C MET A 54 5.05 26.84 -20.88
N LEU A 55 5.76 25.71 -20.97
CA LEU A 55 6.49 25.29 -22.18
C LEU A 55 5.59 24.98 -23.40
N LYS A 56 4.28 24.81 -23.20
CA LYS A 56 3.34 24.50 -24.29
C LYS A 56 2.67 25.73 -24.89
N LYS A 57 2.96 26.92 -24.37
CA LYS A 57 2.34 28.17 -24.81
C LYS A 57 3.38 29.04 -25.49
N SER A 58 2.99 29.64 -26.62
CA SER A 58 3.88 30.57 -27.31
C SER A 58 4.10 31.84 -26.46
N PRO A 59 5.20 32.58 -26.66
CA PRO A 59 5.44 33.85 -25.95
C PRO A 59 4.30 34.87 -26.12
N ALA A 60 3.57 34.81 -27.24
CA ALA A 60 2.39 35.64 -27.49
C ALA A 60 1.20 35.26 -26.61
N GLU A 61 0.96 33.95 -26.41
CA GLU A 61 -0.11 33.45 -25.55
C GLU A 61 0.11 33.76 -24.06
N LEU A 62 1.38 33.83 -23.62
CA LEU A 62 1.72 34.19 -22.25
C LEU A 62 1.46 35.68 -21.96
N LYS A 63 1.70 36.56 -22.94
CA LYS A 63 1.38 38.00 -22.82
C LYS A 63 -0.13 38.23 -22.78
N ALA A 64 -0.90 37.60 -23.67
CA ALA A 64 -2.35 37.71 -23.70
C ALA A 64 -3.02 37.18 -22.41
N ALA A 65 -2.47 36.11 -21.82
CA ALA A 65 -2.99 35.57 -20.56
C ALA A 65 -2.72 36.49 -19.35
N ALA A 66 -1.60 37.22 -19.34
CA ALA A 66 -1.29 38.18 -18.27
C ALA A 66 -2.23 39.39 -18.31
N GLU A 67 -2.56 39.87 -19.52
CA GLU A 67 -3.47 40.99 -19.78
C GLU A 67 -4.94 40.65 -19.48
N ALA A 68 -5.33 39.39 -19.68
CA ALA A 68 -6.64 38.88 -19.27
C ALA A 68 -6.78 38.73 -17.73
N THR A 69 -5.67 38.59 -17.00
CA THR A 69 -5.69 38.47 -15.53
C THR A 69 -5.65 39.81 -14.79
N SER A 70 -5.15 40.87 -15.41
CA SER A 70 -5.18 42.22 -14.81
C SER A 70 -6.56 42.89 -14.87
N SER A 71 -7.47 42.39 -15.71
CA SER A 71 -8.85 42.90 -15.86
C SER A 71 -9.91 42.14 -15.04
N SER A 72 -9.53 41.11 -14.28
CA SER A 72 -10.47 40.21 -13.57
C SER A 72 -10.29 40.23 -12.04
N THR A 73 -10.34 41.40 -11.42
CA THR A 73 -10.39 41.55 -9.95
C THR A 73 -11.81 41.64 -9.36
N GLU A 74 -12.88 41.44 -10.15
CA GLU A 74 -14.26 41.63 -9.65
C GLU A 74 -15.17 40.40 -9.58
N PHE A 75 -14.72 39.18 -9.92
CA PHE A 75 -15.60 37.98 -9.87
C PHE A 75 -15.12 36.90 -8.90
N THR A 76 -15.12 37.20 -7.60
CA THR A 76 -14.95 36.17 -6.55
C THR A 76 -15.92 36.31 -5.38
N LYS A 77 -17.22 36.33 -5.66
CA LYS A 77 -18.24 35.91 -4.69
C LYS A 77 -19.25 35.03 -5.43
N ASN A 78 -19.56 33.86 -4.86
CA ASN A 78 -20.53 32.85 -5.29
C ASN A 78 -20.04 31.72 -6.22
N ARG A 79 -19.48 30.66 -5.63
CA ARG A 79 -19.63 29.30 -6.19
C ARG A 79 -19.73 28.21 -5.12
N LYS A 80 -20.88 28.15 -4.45
CA LYS A 80 -21.37 26.94 -3.78
C LYS A 80 -22.55 26.37 -4.58
N THR A 81 -22.31 25.47 -5.53
CA THR A 81 -23.35 24.53 -5.99
C THR A 81 -22.73 23.18 -6.34
N LYS A 82 -23.20 22.15 -5.62
CA LYS A 82 -22.86 20.75 -5.86
C LYS A 82 -23.55 20.29 -7.15
N ASN A 83 -22.78 19.74 -8.06
CA ASN A 83 -23.25 19.24 -9.35
C ASN A 83 -24.11 17.96 -9.17
N PRO A 84 -25.41 17.93 -9.57
CA PRO A 84 -26.31 16.79 -9.31
C PRO A 84 -26.08 15.57 -10.23
N LYS A 85 -25.21 15.67 -11.25
CA LYS A 85 -24.97 14.58 -12.23
C LYS A 85 -24.10 13.42 -11.73
N GLN A 86 -23.40 13.54 -10.59
CA GLN A 86 -22.50 12.48 -10.09
C GLN A 86 -23.16 11.42 -9.19
N LYS A 87 -24.46 11.52 -8.90
CA LYS A 87 -25.18 10.52 -8.07
C LYS A 87 -25.79 9.36 -8.86
N LYS A 88 -26.07 9.50 -10.17
CA LYS A 88 -26.71 8.44 -10.97
C LYS A 88 -25.74 7.30 -11.34
N ASP A 89 -24.46 7.58 -11.56
CA ASP A 89 -23.48 6.56 -11.98
C ASP A 89 -23.06 5.60 -10.85
N LYS A 90 -23.23 6.00 -9.59
CA LYS A 90 -22.94 5.15 -8.42
C LYS A 90 -24.08 4.17 -8.09
N ALA A 91 -25.31 4.44 -8.53
CA ALA A 91 -26.45 3.54 -8.34
C ALA A 91 -26.42 2.37 -9.34
N LEU A 92 -26.17 2.65 -10.62
CA LEU A 92 -26.10 1.65 -11.70
C LEU A 92 -24.96 0.63 -11.51
N LYS A 93 -23.85 1.01 -10.87
CA LYS A 93 -22.71 0.11 -10.59
C LYS A 93 -22.96 -0.87 -9.43
N LYS A 94 -23.92 -0.60 -8.55
CA LYS A 94 -24.27 -1.52 -7.44
C LYS A 94 -25.26 -2.61 -7.87
N GLU A 95 -26.13 -2.32 -8.84
CA GLU A 95 -27.10 -3.29 -9.36
C GLU A 95 -26.44 -4.40 -10.20
N LYS A 96 -25.47 -4.07 -11.07
CA LYS A 96 -24.75 -5.06 -11.88
C LYS A 96 -23.93 -6.07 -11.05
N LYS A 97 -23.54 -5.74 -9.81
CA LYS A 97 -22.80 -6.67 -8.93
C LYS A 97 -23.70 -7.66 -8.16
N GLN A 98 -25.01 -7.42 -8.09
CA GLN A 98 -25.95 -8.31 -7.40
C GLN A 98 -26.54 -9.39 -8.32
N LYS A 99 -26.60 -9.14 -9.65
CA LYS A 99 -27.10 -10.13 -10.62
C LYS A 99 -26.11 -11.29 -10.88
N ASN A 100 -24.79 -11.05 -10.82
CA ASN A 100 -23.77 -12.09 -11.06
C ASN A 100 -23.49 -13.04 -9.87
N LYS A 101 -24.21 -12.92 -8.75
CA LYS A 101 -24.06 -13.81 -7.58
C LYS A 101 -25.16 -14.87 -7.45
N LYS A 102 -26.16 -14.87 -8.34
CA LYS A 102 -27.31 -15.79 -8.27
C LYS A 102 -27.33 -16.91 -9.33
N SER A 103 -26.28 -17.06 -10.14
CA SER A 103 -26.24 -18.02 -11.26
C SER A 103 -25.15 -19.10 -11.16
N LYS A 104 -24.75 -19.51 -9.95
CA LYS A 104 -23.90 -20.71 -9.77
C LYS A 104 -24.45 -21.59 -8.64
N ILE A 105 -25.38 -22.47 -9.02
CA ILE A 105 -25.76 -23.69 -8.31
C ILE A 105 -25.67 -24.82 -9.37
N PRO A 106 -24.96 -25.91 -9.08
CA PRO A 106 -25.55 -27.24 -9.23
C PRO A 106 -25.37 -28.02 -7.90
N SER A 107 -26.46 -28.37 -7.22
CA SER A 107 -27.22 -29.64 -7.28
C SER A 107 -26.50 -30.84 -6.65
N ALA A 108 -27.22 -31.49 -5.74
CA ALA A 108 -26.87 -32.56 -4.81
C ALA A 108 -26.44 -33.92 -5.44
N VAL A 109 -25.38 -34.55 -4.89
CA VAL A 109 -25.31 -35.79 -4.04
C VAL A 109 -26.27 -36.96 -4.43
N PRO A 110 -25.85 -38.26 -4.48
CA PRO A 110 -25.40 -39.08 -3.31
C PRO A 110 -24.30 -40.15 -3.64
N GLU A 111 -23.65 -40.94 -2.77
CA GLU A 111 -23.84 -41.43 -1.39
C GLU A 111 -22.60 -42.28 -0.94
N LYS A 112 -22.56 -42.67 0.36
CA LYS A 112 -21.75 -43.73 1.05
C LYS A 112 -20.33 -43.37 1.54
N ILE A 113 -20.12 -43.07 2.83
CA ILE A 113 -20.02 -43.91 4.06
C ILE A 113 -18.74 -44.77 4.12
N THR A 114 -17.77 -44.41 4.97
CA THR A 114 -17.33 -45.22 6.14
C THR A 114 -16.31 -44.48 7.01
N VAL A 115 -16.42 -44.75 8.32
CA VAL A 115 -15.69 -44.19 9.47
C VAL A 115 -14.61 -45.19 9.91
N LYS A 116 -13.46 -44.71 10.43
CA LYS A 116 -12.62 -45.31 11.52
C LYS A 116 -11.44 -44.34 11.83
N GLN A 117 -11.40 -43.72 13.02
CA GLN A 117 -10.60 -44.08 14.22
C GLN A 117 -9.08 -44.09 13.94
N GLU A 118 -8.31 -43.09 14.41
CA GLU A 118 -7.74 -42.89 15.77
C GLU A 118 -6.30 -43.47 15.94
N VAL A 119 -5.39 -42.60 16.42
CA VAL A 119 -4.35 -42.88 17.44
C VAL A 119 -2.89 -43.25 17.02
N LYS A 120 -1.97 -42.37 17.47
CA LYS A 120 -0.61 -42.55 18.07
C LYS A 120 0.69 -42.68 17.23
N THR A 121 1.54 -41.68 17.48
CA THR A 121 2.96 -41.68 17.93
C THR A 121 4.02 -42.63 17.34
N GLU A 122 5.11 -41.96 16.91
CA GLU A 122 6.55 -42.25 17.14
C GLU A 122 7.12 -43.60 16.72
N VAL A 123 8.00 -43.58 15.70
CA VAL A 123 9.29 -44.31 15.71
C VAL A 123 10.36 -43.45 15.02
N LYS A 124 11.53 -43.44 15.66
CA LYS A 124 12.79 -42.76 15.36
C LYS A 124 13.68 -43.66 14.46
N GLU A 125 14.79 -43.11 13.96
CA GLU A 125 15.98 -43.74 13.31
C GLU A 125 16.14 -43.30 11.85
N GLU A 126 17.07 -42.40 11.51
CA GLU A 126 18.55 -42.50 11.45
C GLU A 126 19.09 -43.33 10.26
N LYS A 127 19.69 -42.56 9.33
CA LYS A 127 20.86 -42.86 8.47
C LYS A 127 20.84 -44.11 7.57
N GLY A 128 20.72 -43.85 6.26
CA GLY A 128 21.25 -44.70 5.20
C GLY A 128 21.57 -43.86 3.97
N THR A 129 22.81 -43.40 3.84
CA THR A 129 23.37 -42.84 2.60
C THR A 129 23.66 -43.98 1.64
N GLU A 130 22.69 -44.35 0.81
CA GLU A 130 22.94 -45.16 -0.37
C GLU A 130 22.64 -44.31 -1.60
N GLY A 131 23.69 -43.96 -2.35
CA GLY A 131 23.55 -43.25 -3.61
C GLY A 131 22.72 -44.07 -4.60
N PRO A 132 21.85 -43.45 -5.41
CA PRO A 132 20.98 -44.18 -6.32
C PRO A 132 21.80 -44.87 -7.41
N LYS A 133 21.86 -46.21 -7.36
CA LYS A 133 22.46 -47.04 -8.41
C LYS A 133 21.59 -46.95 -9.66
N PHE A 134 22.16 -46.40 -10.73
CA PHE A 134 21.54 -46.19 -12.03
C PHE A 134 21.58 -47.47 -12.87
N ASN A 135 20.41 -47.87 -13.41
CA ASN A 135 20.17 -48.91 -14.43
C ASN A 135 20.65 -50.35 -14.13
N GLN A 136 19.74 -51.17 -13.59
CA GLN A 136 19.76 -52.62 -13.78
C GLN A 136 18.46 -53.03 -14.49
N GLY A 137 18.56 -53.32 -15.80
CA GLY A 137 17.46 -53.83 -16.64
C GLY A 137 16.65 -52.75 -17.38
N GLU A 138 16.04 -53.14 -18.50
CA GLU A 138 15.43 -52.35 -19.61
C GLU A 138 14.35 -51.29 -19.28
N LYS A 139 14.22 -50.87 -18.03
CA LYS A 139 13.31 -49.80 -17.62
C LYS A 139 14.04 -48.46 -17.62
N ILE A 140 13.79 -47.63 -18.63
CA ILE A 140 14.22 -46.23 -18.64
C ILE A 140 13.52 -45.53 -17.48
N ILE A 141 14.22 -45.36 -16.35
CA ILE A 141 13.76 -44.51 -15.26
C ILE A 141 14.08 -43.07 -15.68
N PHE A 142 13.05 -42.31 -16.09
CA PHE A 142 13.18 -40.87 -16.26
C PHE A 142 13.64 -40.30 -14.92
N ASN A 143 14.91 -39.90 -14.87
CA ASN A 143 15.50 -39.27 -13.70
C ASN A 143 14.69 -37.99 -13.43
N LYS A 144 13.76 -38.06 -12.47
CA LYS A 144 13.00 -36.89 -12.02
C LYS A 144 14.00 -36.01 -11.30
N ILE A 145 14.57 -35.06 -12.04
CA ILE A 145 15.46 -34.04 -11.50
C ILE A 145 14.74 -33.41 -10.31
N ASP A 146 15.25 -33.65 -9.11
CA ASP A 146 14.73 -33.04 -7.89
C ASP A 146 15.20 -31.59 -7.82
N PHE A 147 14.32 -30.66 -8.20
CA PHE A 147 14.56 -29.22 -8.07
C PHE A 147 14.52 -28.72 -6.61
N SER A 148 14.41 -29.61 -5.61
CA SER A 148 14.37 -29.24 -4.19
C SER A 148 15.64 -28.50 -3.74
N SER A 149 16.82 -28.82 -4.31
CA SER A 149 18.09 -28.13 -3.98
C SER A 149 18.18 -26.71 -4.56
N ALA A 150 17.37 -26.37 -5.57
CA ALA A 150 17.34 -25.06 -6.22
C ALA A 150 16.23 -24.14 -5.67
N LYS A 151 15.65 -24.45 -4.50
CA LYS A 151 14.77 -23.50 -3.79
C LYS A 151 15.62 -22.32 -3.31
N LYS A 152 15.85 -21.34 -4.20
CA LYS A 152 16.40 -20.02 -3.85
C LYS A 152 15.64 -19.54 -2.63
N THR A 153 16.31 -19.53 -1.47
CA THR A 153 15.72 -18.95 -0.27
C THR A 153 15.32 -17.55 -0.68
N LYS A 154 14.04 -17.22 -0.58
CA LYS A 154 13.57 -15.85 -0.77
C LYS A 154 14.03 -15.05 0.44
N GLY A 155 15.34 -14.93 0.64
CA GLY A 155 16.04 -14.21 1.69
C GLY A 155 15.93 -12.70 1.53
N GLY A 156 14.76 -12.23 1.07
CA GLY A 156 14.46 -10.82 1.07
C GLY A 156 14.23 -10.35 2.49
N ILE A 157 14.58 -9.08 2.74
CA ILE A 157 14.28 -8.35 3.97
C ILE A 157 12.84 -8.61 4.42
N ARG A 158 12.70 -9.39 5.50
CA ARG A 158 11.40 -9.73 6.12
C ARG A 158 10.82 -8.54 6.90
N ASN A 159 11.70 -7.71 7.45
CA ASN A 159 11.35 -6.55 8.26
C ASN A 159 11.93 -5.26 7.66
N PRO A 160 11.10 -4.39 7.04
CA PRO A 160 11.54 -3.13 6.45
C PRO A 160 12.04 -2.14 7.50
N GLU A 161 11.57 -2.21 8.75
CA GLU A 161 12.08 -1.41 9.88
C GLU A 161 13.56 -1.70 10.16
N LYS A 162 13.91 -2.97 10.35
CA LYS A 162 15.31 -3.40 10.57
C LYS A 162 16.21 -3.09 9.38
N ALA A 163 15.68 -3.10 8.16
CA ALA A 163 16.46 -2.71 6.99
C ALA A 163 16.70 -1.21 6.91
N LEU A 164 15.70 -0.40 7.30
CA LEU A 164 15.85 1.04 7.38
C LEU A 164 16.85 1.42 8.47
N GLU A 165 16.82 0.72 9.61
CA GLU A 165 17.79 0.87 10.70
C GLU A 165 19.22 0.56 10.23
N LYS A 166 19.46 -0.60 9.61
CA LYS A 166 20.76 -0.95 9.03
C LYS A 166 21.24 0.07 7.99
N LEU A 167 20.33 0.58 7.16
CA LEU A 167 20.67 1.63 6.18
C LEU A 167 21.11 2.91 6.89
N ASN A 168 20.45 3.29 7.97
CA ASN A 168 20.84 4.46 8.75
C ASN A 168 22.16 4.22 9.49
N GLU A 169 22.36 3.05 10.11
CA GLU A 169 23.60 2.68 10.80
C GLU A 169 24.82 2.70 9.86
N THR A 170 24.67 2.19 8.64
CA THR A 170 25.74 2.24 7.63
C THR A 170 26.05 3.68 7.22
N LYS A 171 25.04 4.51 7.00
CA LYS A 171 25.24 5.95 6.71
C LYS A 171 25.88 6.70 7.88
N THR A 172 25.47 6.44 9.12
CA THR A 172 26.07 7.09 10.30
C THR A 172 27.51 6.62 10.53
N LYS A 173 27.83 5.34 10.28
CA LYS A 173 29.20 4.84 10.36
C LYS A 173 30.13 5.55 9.37
N ILE A 174 29.70 5.70 8.12
CA ILE A 174 30.45 6.44 7.09
C ILE A 174 30.62 7.90 7.49
N ARG A 175 29.56 8.56 7.97
CA ARG A 175 29.63 9.96 8.44
C ARG A 175 30.59 10.14 9.61
N LYS A 176 30.56 9.25 10.61
CA LYS A 176 31.49 9.27 11.75
C LYS A 176 32.94 9.11 11.31
N MET A 177 33.22 8.28 10.29
CA MET A 177 34.58 8.15 9.74
C MET A 177 35.05 9.43 9.03
N MET A 178 34.14 10.11 8.30
CA MET A 178 34.46 11.41 7.70
C MET A 178 34.68 12.50 8.77
N GLU A 179 33.85 12.54 9.81
CA GLU A 179 33.98 13.49 10.93
C GLU A 179 35.26 13.26 11.74
N ALA A 180 35.72 12.02 11.85
CA ALA A 180 37.00 11.66 12.49
C ALA A 180 38.24 12.02 11.65
N GLY A 181 38.07 12.59 10.46
CA GLY A 181 39.17 12.97 9.57
C GLY A 181 39.73 11.85 8.68
N GLU A 182 39.15 10.64 8.73
CA GLU A 182 39.53 9.52 7.87
C GLU A 182 38.75 9.52 6.55
N THR A 183 38.84 10.62 5.79
CA THR A 183 38.05 10.84 4.57
C THR A 183 38.30 9.78 3.50
N ASP A 184 39.56 9.39 3.29
CA ASP A 184 39.95 8.45 2.23
C ASP A 184 39.45 7.02 2.53
N LYS A 185 39.51 6.63 3.81
CA LYS A 185 38.95 5.35 4.27
C LYS A 185 37.42 5.36 4.17
N ALA A 186 36.76 6.47 4.46
CA ALA A 186 35.32 6.58 4.32
C ALA A 186 34.86 6.48 2.85
N LEU A 187 35.60 7.11 1.92
CA LEU A 187 35.33 7.07 0.48
C LEU A 187 35.56 5.67 -0.10
N THR A 188 36.64 4.99 0.28
CA THR A 188 36.89 3.60 -0.14
C THR A 188 35.79 2.66 0.35
N VAL A 189 35.39 2.74 1.62
CA VAL A 189 34.27 1.94 2.17
C VAL A 189 32.94 2.24 1.44
N LYS A 190 32.67 3.51 1.10
CA LYS A 190 31.47 3.89 0.33
C LYS A 190 31.50 3.26 -1.07
N SER A 191 32.65 3.30 -1.74
CA SER A 191 32.86 2.70 -3.06
C SER A 191 32.72 1.17 -3.02
N ASP A 192 33.34 0.51 -2.05
CA ASP A 192 33.24 -0.95 -1.88
C ASP A 192 31.79 -1.40 -1.67
N LEU A 193 31.03 -0.65 -0.87
CA LEU A 193 29.59 -0.91 -0.69
C LEU A 193 28.79 -0.69 -1.97
N ALA A 194 29.14 0.31 -2.78
CA ALA A 194 28.49 0.55 -4.07
C ALA A 194 28.77 -0.58 -5.07
N TRP A 195 30.03 -1.01 -5.17
CA TRP A 195 30.43 -2.14 -6.01
C TRP A 195 29.80 -3.46 -5.57
N LYS A 196 29.77 -3.73 -4.26
CA LYS A 196 29.09 -4.91 -3.72
C LYS A 196 27.60 -4.92 -4.09
N LYS A 197 26.91 -3.77 -3.99
CA LYS A 197 25.51 -3.65 -4.40
C LYS A 197 25.33 -3.85 -5.91
N ALA A 198 26.27 -3.39 -6.74
CA ALA A 198 26.24 -3.63 -8.18
C ALA A 198 26.41 -5.12 -8.51
N PHE A 199 27.36 -5.78 -7.86
CA PHE A 199 27.59 -7.22 -8.01
C PHE A 199 26.38 -8.05 -7.55
N ASP A 200 25.79 -7.72 -6.39
CA ASP A 200 24.58 -8.37 -5.89
C ASP A 200 23.42 -8.25 -6.90
N LYS A 201 23.24 -7.08 -7.52
CA LYS A 201 22.24 -6.89 -8.59
C LYS A 201 22.54 -7.76 -9.81
N ASN A 202 23.81 -7.86 -10.21
CA ASN A 202 24.23 -8.66 -11.36
C ASN A 202 24.06 -10.17 -11.12
N GLU A 203 24.34 -10.65 -9.90
CA GLU A 203 24.06 -12.04 -9.46
C GLU A 203 22.55 -12.34 -9.39
N GLY A 204 21.69 -11.33 -9.59
CA GLY A 204 20.24 -11.44 -9.53
C GLY A 204 19.68 -11.39 -8.11
N ARG A 205 20.49 -11.00 -7.11
CA ARG A 205 20.02 -10.73 -5.74
C ARG A 205 19.28 -9.40 -5.72
N LYS A 206 18.09 -9.40 -5.09
CA LYS A 206 17.24 -8.21 -4.98
C LYS A 206 17.74 -7.29 -3.87
N VAL A 207 18.50 -6.26 -4.20
CA VAL A 207 18.91 -5.19 -3.28
C VAL A 207 17.70 -4.32 -2.93
N LYS A 208 17.35 -4.21 -1.64
CA LYS A 208 16.11 -3.55 -1.16
C LYS A 208 16.39 -2.38 -0.20
N ASP A 209 17.41 -1.58 -0.51
CA ASP A 209 17.95 -0.58 0.41
C ASP A 209 17.46 0.85 0.15
N ASN A 210 16.31 1.02 -0.54
CA ASN A 210 15.77 2.34 -0.83
C ASN A 210 14.91 2.87 0.34
N LYS A 211 15.33 3.99 0.94
CA LYS A 211 14.67 4.66 2.08
C LYS A 211 13.17 4.91 1.85
N PHE A 212 12.78 5.44 0.68
CA PHE A 212 11.39 5.75 0.37
C PHE A 212 10.53 4.49 0.25
N VAL A 213 11.05 3.46 -0.41
CA VAL A 213 10.35 2.18 -0.59
C VAL A 213 10.20 1.46 0.75
N LEU A 214 11.24 1.48 1.59
CA LEU A 214 11.20 0.90 2.94
C LEU A 214 10.16 1.61 3.82
N LYS A 215 10.17 2.95 3.87
CA LYS A 215 9.16 3.73 4.62
C LYS A 215 7.74 3.44 4.14
N LYS A 216 7.51 3.44 2.83
CA LYS A 216 6.21 3.09 2.24
C LYS A 216 5.78 1.67 2.57
N SER A 217 6.72 0.73 2.70
CA SER A 217 6.43 -0.64 3.12
C SER A 217 6.01 -0.72 4.58
N ILE A 218 6.60 0.10 5.45
CA ILE A 218 6.21 0.24 6.87
C ILE A 218 4.79 0.80 6.95
N ASP A 219 4.53 1.92 6.26
CA ASP A 219 3.21 2.55 6.24
C ASP A 219 2.10 1.60 5.77
N ARG A 220 2.38 0.80 4.74
CA ARG A 220 1.44 -0.23 4.25
C ARG A 220 1.14 -1.29 5.31
N ARG A 221 2.17 -1.77 6.01
CA ARG A 221 2.03 -2.76 7.08
C ARG A 221 1.19 -2.19 8.22
N ASP A 222 1.42 -0.95 8.60
CA ASP A 222 0.67 -0.30 9.68
C ASP A 222 -0.76 0.02 9.29
N ALA A 223 -1.01 0.42 8.04
CA ALA A 223 -2.36 0.54 7.50
C ALA A 223 -3.11 -0.80 7.54
N GLN A 224 -2.43 -1.91 7.23
CA GLN A 224 -3.01 -3.24 7.31
C GLN A 224 -3.32 -3.65 8.76
N LYS A 225 -2.41 -3.40 9.71
CA LYS A 225 -2.66 -3.60 11.15
C LYS A 225 -3.86 -2.80 11.63
N LYS A 226 -3.94 -1.50 11.28
CA LYS A 226 -5.08 -0.62 11.62
C LYS A 226 -6.39 -1.15 11.05
N LYS A 227 -6.40 -1.61 9.80
CA LYS A 227 -7.58 -2.22 9.17
C LYS A 227 -8.01 -3.49 9.91
N SER A 228 -7.07 -4.38 10.23
CA SER A 228 -7.36 -5.61 10.97
C SER A 228 -7.92 -5.31 12.36
N SER A 229 -7.31 -4.36 13.09
CA SER A 229 -7.79 -3.92 14.40
C SER A 229 -9.22 -3.38 14.34
N ARG A 230 -9.54 -2.50 13.38
CA ARG A 230 -10.91 -1.99 13.17
C ARG A 230 -11.91 -3.11 12.89
N GLN A 231 -11.55 -4.08 12.04
CA GLN A 231 -12.41 -5.21 11.74
C GLN A 231 -12.66 -6.09 12.96
N TRP A 232 -11.66 -6.28 13.81
CA TRP A 232 -11.79 -7.02 15.07
C TRP A 232 -12.70 -6.28 16.06
N GLN A 233 -12.54 -4.96 16.21
CA GLN A 233 -13.41 -4.15 17.05
C GLN A 233 -14.86 -4.18 16.55
N GLU A 234 -15.09 -4.08 15.23
CA GLU A 234 -16.42 -4.18 14.64
C GLU A 234 -17.05 -5.57 14.87
N ARG A 235 -16.26 -6.65 14.79
CA ARG A 235 -16.73 -8.01 15.11
C ARG A 235 -17.13 -8.12 16.58
N LYS A 236 -16.31 -7.62 17.51
CA LYS A 236 -16.63 -7.61 18.94
C LYS A 236 -17.92 -6.84 19.22
N LYS A 237 -18.06 -5.65 18.63
CA LYS A 237 -19.28 -4.84 18.75
C LYS A 237 -20.52 -5.57 18.23
N LYS A 238 -20.44 -6.20 17.05
CA LYS A 238 -21.55 -6.99 16.49
C LYS A 238 -21.94 -8.17 17.36
N VAL A 239 -20.97 -8.85 17.98
CA VAL A 239 -21.24 -9.95 18.91
C VAL A 239 -21.96 -9.42 20.15
N GLN A 240 -21.46 -8.32 20.72
CA GLN A 240 -22.07 -7.67 21.89
C GLN A 240 -23.50 -7.21 21.60
N GLU A 241 -23.72 -6.51 20.47
CA GLU A 241 -25.05 -6.09 20.02
C GLU A 241 -26.03 -7.26 19.87
N LYS A 242 -25.56 -8.42 19.35
CA LYS A 242 -26.40 -9.62 19.23
C LYS A 242 -26.75 -10.22 20.58
N ILE A 243 -25.82 -10.24 21.53
CA ILE A 243 -26.06 -10.72 22.89
C ILE A 243 -27.08 -9.81 23.59
N GLU A 244 -26.89 -8.51 23.51
CA GLU A 244 -27.81 -7.52 24.09
C GLU A 244 -29.20 -7.56 23.46
N ALA A 245 -29.28 -7.67 22.13
CA ALA A 245 -30.57 -7.81 21.44
C ALA A 245 -31.31 -9.07 21.88
N ARG A 246 -30.61 -10.19 22.04
CA ARG A 246 -31.22 -11.44 22.52
C ARG A 246 -31.65 -11.33 23.98
N ALA A 247 -30.85 -10.70 24.83
CA ALA A 247 -31.19 -10.45 26.23
C ALA A 247 -32.46 -9.58 26.35
N LYS A 248 -32.52 -8.47 25.59
CA LYS A 248 -33.70 -7.60 25.51
C LYS A 248 -34.95 -8.35 25.04
N GLN A 249 -34.82 -9.16 23.98
CA GLN A 249 -35.93 -9.98 23.49
C GLN A 249 -36.44 -10.98 24.56
N VAL A 250 -35.54 -11.60 25.32
CA VAL A 250 -35.91 -12.49 26.43
C VAL A 250 -36.62 -11.72 27.54
N GLU A 251 -36.15 -10.53 27.90
CA GLU A 251 -36.76 -9.67 28.92
C GLU A 251 -38.17 -9.21 28.51
N GLU A 252 -38.34 -8.74 27.27
CA GLU A 252 -39.62 -8.36 26.69
C GLU A 252 -40.60 -9.54 26.68
N ASN A 253 -40.15 -10.73 26.29
CA ASN A 253 -40.96 -11.94 26.32
C ASN A 253 -41.39 -12.33 27.75
N LYS A 254 -40.50 -12.18 28.75
CA LYS A 254 -40.84 -12.41 30.16
C LYS A 254 -41.87 -11.40 30.65
N LYS A 255 -41.70 -10.11 30.34
CA LYS A 255 -42.65 -9.04 30.67
C LYS A 255 -44.02 -9.29 30.05
N LYS A 256 -44.06 -9.63 28.75
CA LYS A 256 -45.29 -9.98 28.02
C LYS A 256 -46.00 -11.19 28.66
N LYS A 257 -45.26 -12.27 28.96
CA LYS A 257 -45.83 -13.44 29.66
C LYS A 257 -46.39 -13.09 31.05
N SER A 258 -45.73 -12.20 31.79
CA SER A 258 -46.22 -11.74 33.10
C SER A 258 -47.51 -10.92 32.97
N GLN A 259 -47.53 -9.94 32.06
CA GLN A 259 -48.71 -9.13 31.78
C GLN A 259 -49.88 -9.96 31.26
N ASP A 260 -49.63 -10.93 30.37
CA ASP A 260 -50.68 -11.82 29.85
C ASP A 260 -51.27 -12.72 30.96
N LYS A 261 -50.44 -13.20 31.89
CA LYS A 261 -50.91 -13.91 33.08
C LYS A 261 -51.79 -13.01 33.97
N LEU A 262 -51.37 -11.76 34.21
CA LEU A 262 -52.14 -10.79 34.97
C LEU A 262 -53.49 -10.49 34.29
N LYS A 263 -53.47 -10.18 32.99
CA LYS A 263 -54.69 -9.97 32.19
C LYS A 263 -55.62 -11.17 32.23
N LYS A 264 -55.09 -12.41 32.13
CA LYS A 264 -55.90 -13.63 32.26
C LYS A 264 -56.52 -13.78 33.66
N LYS A 265 -55.78 -13.45 34.73
CA LYS A 265 -56.31 -13.45 36.11
C LYS A 265 -57.42 -12.42 36.28
N VAL A 266 -57.21 -11.18 35.86
CA VAL A 266 -58.21 -10.09 35.89
C VAL A 266 -59.48 -10.51 35.12
N LYS A 267 -59.33 -11.02 33.90
CA LYS A 267 -60.47 -11.52 33.10
C LYS A 267 -61.24 -12.65 33.81
N ARG A 268 -60.55 -13.57 34.49
CA ARG A 268 -61.21 -14.66 35.25
C ARG A 268 -61.96 -14.13 36.47
N LEU A 269 -61.42 -13.14 37.17
CA LEU A 269 -62.07 -12.52 38.34
C LEU A 269 -63.32 -11.72 37.93
N ALA A 270 -63.21 -10.92 36.87
CA ALA A 270 -64.35 -10.18 36.31
C ALA A 270 -65.48 -11.12 35.86
N LYS A 271 -65.17 -12.24 35.20
CA LYS A 271 -66.16 -13.27 34.82
C LYS A 271 -66.88 -13.92 36.02
N ARG A 272 -66.27 -13.89 37.21
CA ARG A 272 -66.85 -14.44 38.45
C ARG A 272 -67.61 -13.38 39.27
N GLY A 273 -67.87 -12.21 38.70
CA GLY A 273 -68.60 -11.12 39.37
C GLY A 273 -67.83 -10.46 40.51
N LYS A 274 -66.53 -10.78 40.69
CA LYS A 274 -65.69 -10.09 41.67
C LYS A 274 -65.25 -8.76 41.06
N ILE A 275 -65.62 -7.65 41.69
CA ILE A 275 -65.17 -6.30 41.31
C ILE A 275 -63.64 -6.29 41.37
N VAL A 276 -63.03 -6.08 40.20
CA VAL A 276 -61.59 -5.86 40.09
C VAL A 276 -61.40 -4.36 39.99
N ASN A 277 -61.05 -3.70 41.10
CA ASN A 277 -60.42 -2.38 41.00
C ASN A 277 -59.03 -2.60 40.39
N VAL A 278 -58.84 -2.02 39.21
CA VAL A 278 -57.57 -2.02 38.47
C VAL A 278 -56.75 -0.81 38.91
#